data_AF-A0A6J6IYM9-F1
#
_entry.id   AF-A0A6J6IYM9-F1
#
_cell.length_a   1.000
_cell.length_b   1.000
_cell.length_c   1.000
_cell.angle_alpha   90.00
_cell.angle_beta   90.00
_cell.angle_gamma   90.00
#
_symmetry.space_group_name_H-M   'P 1'
#
loop_
_entity.id
_entity.type
_entity.pdbx_description
1 polymer ?
#
loop_
_entity_poly.entity_id
_entity_poly.type
_entity_poly.pdbx_seq_one_letter_code
_entity_poly.pdbx_strand_id
1 'polypeptide(L)'
;MTLAFNEPGLEGIQLTPQAIAGILNGTVKTWDDPLIAASNEGLALDGLPALKLIGLNREQGDVQAMTAWLSKTAPDAWKLGTVGSVPVAKTFNSVDALITEITANEGEVAVLPVTTANNNVLGMASLPAGPNLDIWITADDVQLAKVGSAAMTDQTSTLAGGQSTDMLIYGPGLGGVPVEGQFDIAASKIVLSEGQELIGWPVMGVAHLLVCNDKSDPLPLSFAQYLVRLAGQGSLEAFGVTPLPEPIRIKTFAPLQVTTAANAGSNE
;
A
#
# COMPACT_ATOMS: atom_id res chain seq x y z
N MET A 1 -2.17 -1.72 -1.24
CA MET A 1 -1.91 -3.10 -1.69
C MET A 1 -3.12 -3.95 -1.39
N THR A 2 -3.39 -4.94 -2.23
CA THR A 2 -4.52 -5.86 -2.06
C THR A 2 -4.10 -7.28 -2.42
N LEU A 3 -4.90 -8.26 -2.01
CA LEU A 3 -4.86 -9.60 -2.59
C LEU A 3 -5.77 -9.57 -3.82
N ALA A 4 -5.15 -9.58 -5.00
CA ALA A 4 -5.82 -9.64 -6.28
C ALA A 4 -5.96 -11.10 -6.74
N PHE A 5 -7.02 -11.41 -7.47
CA PHE A 5 -7.31 -12.77 -7.92
C PHE A 5 -8.08 -12.77 -9.24
N ASN A 6 -8.08 -13.91 -9.91
CA ASN A 6 -8.93 -14.16 -11.07
C ASN A 6 -9.95 -15.26 -10.75
N GLU A 7 -11.15 -14.84 -10.35
CA GLU A 7 -12.29 -15.72 -10.10
C GLU A 7 -13.54 -14.99 -10.58
N PRO A 8 -13.93 -15.18 -11.85
CA PRO A 8 -15.13 -14.54 -12.39
C PRO A 8 -16.37 -14.87 -11.54
N GLY A 9 -17.07 -13.83 -11.09
CA GLY A 9 -18.26 -13.97 -10.25
C GLY A 9 -17.99 -14.03 -8.74
N LEU A 10 -16.73 -14.03 -8.30
CA LEU A 10 -16.37 -13.91 -6.89
C LEU A 10 -16.18 -12.44 -6.50
N GLU A 11 -17.30 -11.73 -6.40
CA GLU A 11 -17.33 -10.31 -6.04
C GLU A 11 -17.52 -10.13 -4.53
N GLY A 12 -16.89 -9.10 -3.97
CA GLY A 12 -17.11 -8.69 -2.58
C GLY A 12 -16.59 -9.68 -1.52
N ILE A 13 -15.67 -10.58 -1.88
CA ILE A 13 -15.08 -11.52 -0.93
C ILE A 13 -14.36 -10.78 0.20
N GLN A 14 -14.70 -11.14 1.43
CA GLN A 14 -14.15 -10.56 2.65
C GLN A 14 -13.03 -11.44 3.16
N LEU A 15 -11.80 -10.90 3.24
CA LEU A 15 -10.66 -11.65 3.79
C LEU A 15 -10.14 -11.02 5.07
N THR A 16 -10.17 -11.80 6.15
CA THR A 16 -9.56 -11.43 7.41
C THR A 16 -8.02 -11.40 7.28
N PRO A 17 -7.31 -10.68 8.15
CA PRO A 17 -5.84 -10.75 8.24
C PRO A 17 -5.32 -12.19 8.36
N GLN A 18 -6.03 -13.04 9.10
CA GLN A 18 -5.69 -14.45 9.33
C GLN A 18 -5.84 -15.28 8.04
N ALA A 19 -6.91 -15.06 7.28
CA ALA A 19 -7.09 -15.70 5.98
C ALA A 19 -5.96 -15.34 5.02
N ILE A 20 -5.63 -14.04 4.92
CA ILE A 20 -4.54 -13.57 4.05
C ILE A 20 -3.19 -14.13 4.50
N ALA A 21 -2.90 -14.12 5.81
CA ALA A 21 -1.69 -14.76 6.34
C ALA A 21 -1.61 -16.25 5.96
N GLY A 22 -2.74 -16.96 6.05
CA GLY A 22 -2.86 -18.36 5.65
C GLY A 22 -2.66 -18.61 4.15
N ILE A 23 -3.11 -17.69 3.30
CA ILE A 23 -2.86 -17.77 1.85
C ILE A 23 -1.36 -17.55 1.57
N LEU A 24 -0.77 -16.53 2.19
CA LEU A 24 0.63 -16.15 1.97
C LEU A 24 1.64 -17.15 2.54
N ASN A 25 1.28 -17.89 3.59
CA ASN A 25 2.11 -18.96 4.14
C ASN A 25 1.80 -20.36 3.55
N GLY A 26 0.76 -20.46 2.71
CA GLY A 26 0.34 -21.67 2.03
C GLY A 26 -0.46 -22.67 2.87
N THR A 27 -0.96 -22.30 4.06
CA THR A 27 -1.86 -23.15 4.85
C THR A 27 -3.29 -23.12 4.34
N VAL A 28 -3.72 -22.00 3.74
CA VAL A 28 -5.03 -21.85 3.08
C VAL A 28 -4.83 -22.03 1.58
N LYS A 29 -5.51 -23.01 0.98
CA LYS A 29 -5.32 -23.42 -0.43
C LYS A 29 -6.59 -23.47 -1.25
N THR A 30 -7.75 -23.27 -0.63
CA THR A 30 -9.05 -23.32 -1.30
C THR A 30 -9.92 -22.18 -0.78
N TRP A 31 -10.87 -21.73 -1.60
CA TRP A 31 -11.78 -20.63 -1.24
C TRP A 31 -12.78 -21.02 -0.15
N ASP A 32 -13.12 -22.30 -0.03
CA ASP A 32 -14.02 -22.87 0.99
C ASP A 32 -13.32 -23.14 2.35
N ASP A 33 -12.05 -22.79 2.49
CA ASP A 33 -11.33 -22.92 3.76
C ASP A 33 -12.09 -22.19 4.89
N PRO A 34 -12.22 -22.78 6.10
CA PRO A 34 -12.95 -22.15 7.20
C PRO A 34 -12.51 -20.72 7.55
N LEU A 35 -11.23 -20.37 7.34
CA LEU A 35 -10.73 -19.01 7.57
C LEU A 35 -11.29 -17.98 6.58
N ILE A 36 -11.70 -18.42 5.39
CA ILE A 36 -12.36 -17.61 4.36
C ILE A 36 -13.88 -17.70 4.51
N ALA A 37 -14.43 -18.92 4.57
CA ALA A 37 -15.87 -19.16 4.56
C ALA A 37 -16.62 -18.48 5.73
N ALA A 38 -15.98 -18.37 6.90
CA ALA A 38 -16.58 -17.76 8.09
C ALA A 38 -16.99 -16.28 7.92
N SER A 39 -16.38 -15.55 6.98
CA SER A 39 -16.74 -14.15 6.67
C SER A 39 -17.56 -14.02 5.37
N ASN A 40 -17.96 -15.15 4.75
CA ASN A 40 -18.50 -15.17 3.40
C ASN A 40 -19.65 -16.18 3.24
N GLU A 41 -20.51 -16.35 4.26
CA GLU A 41 -21.61 -17.33 4.28
C GLU A 41 -22.60 -17.22 3.10
N GLY A 42 -22.64 -16.07 2.41
CA GLY A 42 -23.49 -15.82 1.24
C GLY A 42 -22.84 -16.08 -0.12
N LEU A 43 -21.55 -16.43 -0.18
CA LEU A 43 -20.82 -16.66 -1.43
C LEU A 43 -20.74 -18.15 -1.77
N ALA A 44 -20.83 -18.46 -3.07
CA ALA A 44 -20.64 -19.83 -3.58
C ALA A 44 -19.14 -20.13 -3.69
N LEU A 45 -18.53 -20.58 -2.60
CA LEU A 45 -17.09 -20.88 -2.52
C LEU A 45 -16.76 -22.32 -2.94
N ASP A 46 -17.74 -23.22 -2.82
CA ASP A 46 -17.58 -24.63 -3.15
C ASP A 46 -17.32 -24.84 -4.65
N GLY A 47 -16.30 -25.64 -4.96
CA GLY A 47 -15.96 -25.99 -6.34
C GLY A 47 -15.19 -24.92 -7.12
N LEU A 48 -14.89 -23.77 -6.51
CA LEU A 48 -13.94 -22.82 -7.07
C LEU A 48 -12.54 -23.45 -7.18
N PRO A 49 -11.73 -23.03 -8.18
CA PRO A 49 -10.36 -23.51 -8.33
C PRO A 49 -9.51 -23.30 -7.06
N ALA A 50 -8.54 -24.19 -6.85
CA ALA A 50 -7.61 -24.06 -5.74
C ALA A 50 -6.75 -22.80 -5.88
N LEU A 51 -6.50 -22.14 -4.75
CA LEU A 51 -5.69 -20.94 -4.63
C LEU A 51 -4.23 -21.24 -5.01
N LYS A 52 -3.71 -20.49 -5.96
CA LYS A 52 -2.31 -20.52 -6.42
C LYS A 52 -1.73 -19.13 -6.27
N LEU A 53 -0.98 -18.93 -5.19
CA LEU A 53 -0.24 -17.69 -5.00
C LEU A 53 0.88 -17.60 -6.03
N ILE A 54 0.92 -16.51 -6.80
CA ILE A 54 1.99 -16.19 -7.75
C ILE A 54 2.69 -14.88 -7.36
N GLY A 55 3.89 -14.66 -7.88
CA GLY A 55 4.66 -13.45 -7.57
C GLY A 55 5.80 -13.18 -8.53
N LEU A 56 6.63 -12.19 -8.22
CA LEU A 56 7.84 -11.92 -8.99
C LEU A 56 9.03 -12.71 -8.44
N ASN A 57 10.03 -12.95 -9.27
CA ASN A 57 11.29 -13.59 -8.87
C ASN A 57 12.28 -12.64 -8.16
N ARG A 58 11.74 -11.65 -7.46
CA ARG A 58 12.47 -10.64 -6.68
C ARG A 58 11.61 -10.19 -5.51
N GLU A 59 12.23 -9.47 -4.58
CA GLU A 59 11.47 -8.78 -3.54
C GLU A 59 10.53 -7.73 -4.13
N GLN A 60 9.35 -7.62 -3.53
CA GLN A 60 8.25 -6.76 -3.95
C GLN A 60 7.86 -5.84 -2.81
N GLY A 61 7.84 -4.52 -3.07
CA GLY A 61 7.34 -3.53 -2.11
C GLY A 61 5.88 -3.77 -1.73
N ASP A 62 5.09 -4.35 -2.64
CA ASP A 62 3.69 -4.69 -2.41
C ASP A 62 3.53 -5.80 -1.36
N VAL A 63 4.36 -6.84 -1.47
CA VAL A 63 4.45 -7.93 -0.48
C VAL A 63 5.00 -7.40 0.84
N GLN A 64 5.99 -6.49 0.79
CA GLN A 64 6.53 -5.86 1.99
C GLN A 64 5.46 -5.07 2.76
N ALA A 65 4.64 -4.27 2.07
CA ALA A 65 3.55 -3.53 2.70
C ALA A 65 2.45 -4.47 3.25
N MET A 66 2.08 -5.51 2.51
CA MET A 66 1.10 -6.50 2.95
C MET A 66 1.59 -7.25 4.21
N THR A 67 2.84 -7.72 4.22
CA THR A 67 3.40 -8.48 5.35
C THR A 67 3.69 -7.59 6.56
N ALA A 68 4.00 -6.31 6.35
CA ALA A 68 4.04 -5.32 7.44
C ALA A 68 2.68 -5.16 8.11
N TRP A 69 1.59 -5.09 7.33
CA TRP A 69 0.24 -5.06 7.85
C TRP A 69 -0.11 -6.33 8.63
N LEU A 70 0.15 -7.50 8.05
CA LEU A 70 -0.08 -8.79 8.73
C LEU A 70 0.71 -8.94 10.03
N SER A 71 1.95 -8.44 10.08
CA SER A 71 2.77 -8.47 11.30
C SER A 71 2.13 -7.70 12.45
N LYS A 72 1.31 -6.69 12.15
CA LYS A 72 0.57 -5.91 13.14
C LYS A 72 -0.81 -6.50 13.43
N THR A 73 -1.53 -6.96 12.42
CA THR A 73 -2.96 -7.33 12.53
C THR A 73 -3.22 -8.81 12.76
N ALA A 74 -2.27 -9.67 12.39
CA ALA A 74 -2.36 -11.12 12.58
C ALA A 74 -1.04 -11.71 13.12
N PRO A 75 -0.45 -11.16 14.21
CA PRO A 75 0.86 -11.60 14.70
C PRO A 75 0.89 -13.08 15.11
N ASP A 76 -0.26 -13.71 15.37
CA ASP A 76 -0.37 -15.14 15.68
C ASP A 76 -0.36 -16.04 14.44
N ALA A 77 -0.93 -15.59 13.33
CA ALA A 77 -0.91 -16.31 12.06
C ALA A 77 0.33 -15.99 11.20
N TRP A 78 0.91 -14.79 11.39
CA TRP A 78 2.04 -14.29 10.62
C TRP A 78 3.27 -14.04 11.49
N LYS A 79 4.27 -14.93 11.39
CA LYS A 79 5.49 -14.89 12.23
C LYS A 79 6.75 -14.40 11.50
N LEU A 80 6.68 -14.17 10.19
CA LEU A 80 7.85 -13.84 9.37
C LEU A 80 8.25 -12.35 9.45
N GLY A 81 7.41 -11.50 10.04
CA GLY A 81 7.64 -10.07 10.05
C GLY A 81 7.43 -9.43 8.67
N THR A 82 8.07 -8.29 8.45
CA THR A 82 8.01 -7.57 7.18
C THR A 82 9.02 -8.16 6.19
N VAL A 83 8.53 -8.81 5.12
CA VAL A 83 9.35 -9.47 4.10
C VAL A 83 8.93 -9.05 2.70
N GLY A 84 9.87 -8.93 1.77
CA GLY A 84 9.58 -8.58 0.37
C GLY A 84 9.17 -9.77 -0.49
N SER A 85 9.28 -11.00 0.02
CA SER A 85 8.97 -12.23 -0.72
C SER A 85 8.43 -13.31 0.20
N VAL A 86 7.52 -14.13 -0.33
CA VAL A 86 6.95 -15.31 0.32
C VAL A 86 7.04 -16.50 -0.64
N PRO A 87 6.94 -17.75 -0.17
CA PRO A 87 6.85 -18.90 -1.07
C PRO A 87 5.62 -18.77 -1.98
N VAL A 88 5.81 -18.95 -3.29
CA VAL A 88 4.75 -18.87 -4.31
C VAL A 88 4.82 -20.09 -5.23
N ALA A 89 3.70 -20.41 -5.87
CA ALA A 89 3.58 -21.53 -6.82
C ALA A 89 4.34 -21.26 -8.13
N LYS A 90 4.34 -20.00 -8.59
CA LYS A 90 4.99 -19.57 -9.83
C LYS A 90 5.54 -18.15 -9.71
N THR A 91 6.72 -17.92 -10.30
CA THR A 91 7.38 -16.61 -10.30
C THR A 91 7.57 -16.05 -11.70
N PHE A 92 7.52 -14.72 -11.84
CA PHE A 92 7.68 -14.02 -13.12
C PHE A 92 8.78 -12.95 -13.06
N ASN A 93 9.39 -12.65 -14.21
CA ASN A 93 10.45 -11.64 -14.32
C ASN A 93 9.91 -10.20 -14.37
N SER A 94 8.66 -10.01 -14.82
CA SER A 94 8.03 -8.70 -14.98
C SER A 94 6.60 -8.71 -14.47
N VAL A 95 6.12 -7.51 -14.10
CA VAL A 95 4.71 -7.31 -13.72
C VAL A 95 3.80 -7.68 -14.88
N ASP A 96 4.11 -7.26 -16.12
CA ASP A 96 3.30 -7.59 -17.30
C ASP A 96 3.15 -9.10 -17.53
N ALA A 97 4.21 -9.88 -17.31
CA ALA A 97 4.14 -11.34 -17.43
C ALA A 97 3.29 -11.97 -16.31
N LEU A 98 3.38 -11.45 -15.09
CA LEU A 98 2.53 -11.86 -13.97
C LEU A 98 1.06 -11.54 -14.25
N ILE A 99 0.77 -10.34 -14.74
CA ILE A 99 -0.58 -9.88 -15.09
C ILE A 99 -1.16 -10.73 -16.23
N THR A 100 -0.35 -11.03 -17.25
CA THR A 100 -0.77 -11.91 -18.35
C THR A 100 -1.14 -13.31 -17.82
N GLU A 101 -0.42 -13.83 -16.84
CA GLU A 101 -0.75 -15.14 -16.25
C GLU A 101 -2.06 -15.09 -15.44
N ILE A 102 -2.16 -14.19 -14.46
CA ILE A 102 -3.30 -14.18 -13.54
C ILE A 102 -4.60 -13.91 -14.27
N THR A 103 -4.58 -13.05 -15.29
CA THR A 103 -5.78 -12.79 -16.12
C THR A 103 -6.21 -13.99 -16.96
N ALA A 104 -5.30 -14.93 -17.27
CA ALA A 104 -5.57 -16.08 -18.12
C ALA A 104 -5.97 -17.35 -17.34
N ASN A 105 -5.71 -17.40 -16.03
CA ASN A 105 -5.87 -18.61 -15.22
C ASN A 105 -6.69 -18.34 -13.96
N GLU A 106 -7.79 -19.09 -13.80
CA GLU A 106 -8.56 -19.08 -12.56
C GLU A 106 -7.79 -19.77 -11.42
N GLY A 107 -8.10 -19.43 -10.17
CA GLY A 107 -7.39 -19.90 -8.98
C GLY A 107 -6.15 -19.09 -8.64
N GLU A 108 -5.65 -18.25 -9.54
CA GLU A 108 -4.43 -17.48 -9.29
C GLU A 108 -4.70 -16.25 -8.44
N VAL A 109 -3.82 -16.05 -7.45
CA VAL A 109 -3.85 -14.91 -6.55
C VAL A 109 -2.47 -14.25 -6.45
N ALA A 110 -2.43 -12.93 -6.31
CA ALA A 110 -1.19 -12.18 -6.18
C ALA A 110 -1.38 -10.97 -5.25
N VAL A 111 -0.32 -10.59 -4.53
CA VAL A 111 -0.30 -9.30 -3.83
C VAL A 111 0.10 -8.23 -4.82
N LEU A 112 -0.80 -7.28 -5.11
CA LEU A 112 -0.60 -6.24 -6.12
C LEU A 112 -0.96 -4.84 -5.59
N PRO A 113 -0.45 -3.77 -6.24
CA PRO A 113 -1.05 -2.46 -6.14
C PRO A 113 -2.52 -2.52 -6.56
N VAL A 114 -3.36 -1.82 -5.82
CA VAL A 114 -4.82 -1.73 -6.07
C VAL A 114 -5.09 -1.23 -7.50
N THR A 115 -4.34 -0.23 -7.94
CA THR A 115 -4.49 0.36 -9.27
C THR A 115 -4.07 -0.58 -10.38
N THR A 116 -3.05 -1.41 -10.15
CA THR A 116 -2.69 -2.49 -11.08
C THR A 116 -3.79 -3.54 -11.19
N ALA A 117 -4.37 -3.97 -10.06
CA ALA A 117 -5.49 -4.91 -10.08
C ALA A 117 -6.72 -4.34 -10.79
N ASN A 118 -7.12 -3.11 -10.46
CA ASN A 118 -8.24 -2.40 -11.10
C ASN A 118 -8.06 -2.22 -12.61
N ASN A 119 -6.88 -1.76 -13.05
CA ASN A 119 -6.61 -1.52 -14.48
C ASN A 119 -6.65 -2.80 -15.32
N ASN A 120 -6.51 -3.97 -14.68
CA ASN A 120 -6.54 -5.27 -15.33
C ASN A 120 -7.80 -6.08 -14.99
N VAL A 121 -8.80 -5.44 -14.36
CA VAL A 121 -10.11 -6.03 -14.04
C VAL A 121 -9.96 -7.31 -13.21
N LEU A 122 -8.99 -7.34 -12.30
CA LEU A 122 -8.81 -8.43 -11.36
C LEU A 122 -9.75 -8.27 -10.17
N GLY A 123 -10.26 -9.37 -9.66
CA GLY A 123 -10.95 -9.41 -8.39
C GLY A 123 -10.03 -8.95 -7.27
N MET A 124 -10.57 -8.26 -6.27
CA MET A 124 -9.82 -7.79 -5.11
C MET A 124 -10.62 -8.10 -3.85
N ALA A 125 -9.92 -8.56 -2.81
CA ALA A 125 -10.55 -8.82 -1.53
C ALA A 125 -10.94 -7.52 -0.81
N SER A 126 -12.12 -7.50 -0.20
CA SER A 126 -12.48 -6.52 0.83
C SER A 126 -11.74 -6.85 2.12
N LEU A 127 -11.24 -5.82 2.81
CA LEU A 127 -10.46 -5.95 4.03
C LEU A 127 -11.14 -5.22 5.19
N PRO A 128 -10.91 -5.64 6.45
CA PRO A 128 -11.39 -4.87 7.59
C PRO A 128 -10.63 -3.54 7.67
N ALA A 129 -11.39 -2.47 7.88
CA ALA A 129 -10.88 -1.10 8.01
C ALA A 129 -9.84 -0.95 9.13
N GLY A 130 -9.96 -1.73 10.19
CA GLY A 130 -9.07 -1.67 11.34
C GLY A 130 -9.42 -2.70 12.41
N PRO A 131 -8.56 -2.84 13.43
CA PRO A 131 -8.82 -3.74 14.55
C PRO A 131 -10.09 -3.31 15.29
N ASN A 132 -11.00 -4.26 15.50
CA ASN A 132 -12.29 -4.07 16.19
C ASN A 132 -13.30 -3.14 15.48
N LEU A 133 -13.09 -2.85 14.19
CA LEU A 133 -14.10 -2.20 13.36
C LEU A 133 -14.86 -3.27 12.59
N ASP A 134 -16.19 -3.30 12.73
CA ASP A 134 -17.07 -4.15 11.92
C ASP A 134 -17.39 -3.47 10.58
N ILE A 135 -16.33 -3.01 9.91
CA ILE A 135 -16.39 -2.26 8.66
C ILE A 135 -15.43 -2.92 7.68
N TRP A 136 -16.02 -3.50 6.63
CA TRP A 136 -15.31 -4.05 5.49
C TRP A 136 -15.28 -3.02 4.39
N ILE A 137 -14.11 -2.79 3.82
CA ILE A 137 -13.94 -1.84 2.73
C ILE A 137 -13.30 -2.52 1.53
N THR A 138 -13.72 -2.09 0.35
CA THR A 138 -13.19 -2.53 -0.94
C THR A 138 -12.16 -1.51 -1.43
N ALA A 139 -11.20 -1.96 -2.22
CA ALA A 139 -10.11 -1.11 -2.70
C ALA A 139 -10.49 -0.23 -3.92
N ASP A 140 -11.75 -0.25 -4.34
CA ASP A 140 -12.24 0.42 -5.55
C ASP A 140 -12.44 1.94 -5.38
N ASP A 141 -12.49 2.44 -4.14
CA ASP A 141 -12.61 3.87 -3.87
C ASP A 141 -11.25 4.56 -3.63
N VAL A 142 -10.90 5.48 -4.53
CA VAL A 142 -9.69 6.32 -4.42
C VAL A 142 -9.68 7.23 -3.19
N GLN A 143 -10.85 7.56 -2.63
CA GLN A 143 -10.95 8.34 -1.38
C GLN A 143 -10.37 7.54 -0.21
N LEU A 144 -10.63 6.23 -0.16
CA LEU A 144 -10.08 5.35 0.89
C LEU A 144 -8.56 5.34 0.86
N ALA A 145 -7.94 5.33 -0.32
CA ALA A 145 -6.48 5.40 -0.44
C ALA A 145 -5.94 6.73 0.12
N LYS A 146 -6.61 7.85 -0.16
CA LYS A 146 -6.24 9.19 0.36
C LYS A 146 -6.33 9.27 1.88
N VAL A 147 -7.38 8.71 2.49
CA VAL A 147 -7.49 8.65 3.96
C VAL A 147 -6.42 7.72 4.53
N GLY A 148 -6.24 6.54 3.92
CA GLY A 148 -5.29 5.51 4.39
C GLY A 148 -3.84 5.98 4.33
N SER A 149 -3.48 6.89 3.41
CA SER A 149 -2.11 7.43 3.35
C SER A 149 -1.72 8.26 4.57
N ALA A 150 -2.69 8.75 5.35
CA ALA A 150 -2.42 9.41 6.63
C ALA A 150 -2.32 8.46 7.82
N ALA A 151 -2.45 7.15 7.62
CA ALA A 151 -2.14 6.13 8.64
C ALA A 151 -0.65 5.75 8.67
N MET A 152 0.18 6.36 7.82
CA MET A 152 1.63 6.15 7.77
C MET A 152 2.28 6.64 9.08
N THR A 153 3.36 5.98 9.50
CA THR A 153 4.06 6.35 10.74
C THR A 153 5.43 6.93 10.42
N ASP A 154 5.79 8.01 11.11
CA ASP A 154 7.12 8.59 11.00
C ASP A 154 8.15 7.65 11.64
N GLN A 155 9.10 7.20 10.84
CA GLN A 155 10.21 6.30 11.20
C GLN A 155 11.57 7.02 11.04
N THR A 156 11.56 8.35 10.94
CA THR A 156 12.78 9.11 10.67
C THR A 156 13.78 8.96 11.80
N SER A 157 13.35 9.13 13.05
CA SER A 157 14.25 9.05 14.21
C SER A 157 14.85 7.64 14.41
N THR A 158 14.08 6.60 14.11
CA THR A 158 14.48 5.19 14.28
C THR A 158 15.46 4.75 13.20
N LEU A 159 15.26 5.18 11.94
CA LEU A 159 16.04 4.71 10.80
C LEU A 159 17.19 5.65 10.42
N ALA A 160 17.08 6.95 10.69
CA ALA A 160 18.14 7.93 10.42
C ALA A 160 19.19 8.03 11.56
N GLY A 161 19.13 7.15 12.56
CA GLY A 161 20.04 7.17 13.71
C GLY A 161 19.93 8.44 14.57
N GLY A 162 18.80 9.13 14.53
CA GLY A 162 18.54 10.34 15.31
C GLY A 162 19.38 11.58 14.95
N GLN A 163 20.18 11.55 13.89
CA GLN A 163 21.18 12.60 13.60
C GLN A 163 21.03 13.29 12.23
N SER A 164 20.16 12.81 11.34
CA SER A 164 19.96 13.43 10.02
C SER A 164 18.68 14.26 9.98
N THR A 165 18.83 15.56 9.71
CA THR A 165 17.73 16.49 9.37
C THR A 165 17.33 16.42 7.89
N ASP A 166 18.09 15.68 7.10
CA ASP A 166 18.04 15.71 5.63
C ASP A 166 17.23 14.52 5.07
N MET A 167 16.66 13.69 5.95
CA MET A 167 15.86 12.53 5.58
C MET A 167 14.52 12.56 6.29
N LEU A 168 13.46 12.18 5.56
CA LEU A 168 12.18 11.80 6.15
C LEU A 168 11.83 10.40 5.68
N ILE A 169 11.58 9.53 6.64
CA ILE A 169 11.28 8.13 6.36
C ILE A 169 9.96 7.82 7.03
N TYR A 170 8.94 7.55 6.22
CA TYR A 170 7.66 7.04 6.69
C TYR A 170 7.55 5.55 6.43
N GLY A 171 7.05 4.82 7.43
CA GLY A 171 6.66 3.43 7.29
C GLY A 171 5.30 3.27 6.60
N PRO A 172 4.93 2.04 6.23
CA PRO A 172 3.63 1.75 5.63
C PRO A 172 2.46 2.17 6.54
N GLY A 173 1.32 2.51 5.93
CA GLY A 173 0.07 2.74 6.65
C GLY A 173 -0.55 1.38 6.99
N LEU A 174 -0.58 1.05 8.29
CA LEU A 174 -0.97 -0.27 8.80
C LEU A 174 -2.32 -0.21 9.52
N GLY A 175 -3.36 0.19 8.80
CA GLY A 175 -4.71 0.44 9.29
C GLY A 175 -5.39 1.57 8.52
N GLY A 176 -6.72 1.61 8.57
CA GLY A 176 -7.51 2.60 7.85
C GLY A 176 -7.70 3.93 8.58
N VAL A 177 -7.31 4.02 9.84
CA VAL A 177 -7.53 5.23 10.65
C VAL A 177 -6.32 6.17 10.55
N PRO A 178 -6.51 7.44 10.16
CA PRO A 178 -5.42 8.42 10.12
C PRO A 178 -4.77 8.65 11.48
N VAL A 179 -3.47 8.91 11.47
CA VAL A 179 -2.76 9.43 12.64
C VAL A 179 -3.20 10.88 12.87
N GLU A 180 -3.46 11.23 14.13
CA GLU A 180 -3.88 12.59 14.51
C GLU A 180 -2.92 13.65 13.95
N GLY A 181 -3.49 14.69 13.32
CA GLY A 181 -2.73 15.78 12.71
C GLY A 181 -2.01 15.45 11.40
N GLN A 182 -2.12 14.23 10.88
CA GLN A 182 -1.54 13.86 9.58
C GLN A 182 -2.50 13.99 8.40
N PHE A 183 -3.80 14.22 8.66
CA PHE A 183 -4.80 14.35 7.62
C PHE A 183 -5.58 15.66 7.76
N ASP A 184 -5.59 16.44 6.69
CA ASP A 184 -6.47 17.60 6.55
C ASP A 184 -7.59 17.25 5.57
N ILE A 185 -8.80 17.05 6.12
CA ILE A 185 -9.96 16.70 5.32
C ILE A 185 -10.33 17.80 4.32
N ALA A 186 -10.21 19.08 4.69
CA ALA A 186 -10.55 20.20 3.82
C ALA A 186 -9.58 20.30 2.63
N ALA A 187 -8.29 20.07 2.87
CA ALA A 187 -7.28 20.08 1.81
C ALA A 187 -7.34 18.83 0.91
N SER A 188 -7.81 17.69 1.46
CA SER A 188 -7.87 16.41 0.76
C SER A 188 -8.95 16.34 -0.34
N LYS A 189 -9.90 17.28 -0.34
CA LYS A 189 -11.08 17.32 -1.23
C LYS A 189 -11.97 16.07 -1.12
N ILE A 190 -11.87 15.34 -0.01
CA ILE A 190 -12.76 14.23 0.30
C ILE A 190 -14.09 14.79 0.81
N VAL A 191 -15.19 14.18 0.38
CA VAL A 191 -16.53 14.47 0.88
C VAL A 191 -17.00 13.27 1.69
N LEU A 192 -17.28 13.48 2.97
CA LEU A 192 -17.88 12.48 3.83
C LEU A 192 -19.36 12.82 4.04
N SER A 193 -20.19 11.79 4.13
CA SER A 193 -21.58 11.96 4.56
C SER A 193 -21.63 12.31 6.05
N GLU A 194 -22.72 12.94 6.50
CA GLU A 194 -22.91 13.25 7.91
C GLU A 194 -22.85 11.97 8.77
N GLY A 195 -21.98 11.96 9.78
CA GLY A 195 -21.77 10.81 10.66
C GLY A 195 -20.88 9.70 10.08
N GLN A 196 -20.37 9.83 8.86
CA GLN A 196 -19.44 8.86 8.29
C GLN A 196 -18.06 8.97 8.96
N GLU A 197 -17.53 7.84 9.43
CA GLU A 197 -16.19 7.78 10.01
C GLU A 197 -15.10 8.00 8.96
N LEU A 198 -14.02 8.65 9.38
CA LEU A 198 -12.85 8.90 8.54
C LEU A 198 -11.97 7.65 8.49
N ILE A 199 -12.31 6.75 7.57
CA ILE A 199 -11.65 5.47 7.35
C ILE A 199 -11.07 5.40 5.93
N GLY A 200 -9.89 4.82 5.82
CA GLY A 200 -9.17 4.58 4.59
C GLY A 200 -8.71 3.15 4.41
N TRP A 201 -8.03 2.89 3.28
CA TRP A 201 -7.51 1.58 2.93
C TRP A 201 -6.43 1.13 3.92
N PRO A 202 -6.49 -0.10 4.49
CA PRO A 202 -5.67 -0.47 5.63
C PRO A 202 -4.24 -0.94 5.27
N VAL A 203 -3.96 -1.21 4.00
CA VAL A 203 -2.66 -1.73 3.55
C VAL A 203 -2.01 -0.75 2.58
N MET A 204 -1.31 0.25 3.10
CA MET A 204 -0.67 1.30 2.30
C MET A 204 0.85 1.11 2.27
N GLY A 205 1.41 1.04 1.07
CA GLY A 205 2.86 1.15 0.87
C GLY A 205 3.27 2.61 0.67
N VAL A 206 4.54 2.92 0.96
CA VAL A 206 5.14 4.24 0.74
C VAL A 206 6.26 4.07 -0.29
N ALA A 207 6.26 4.91 -1.32
CA ALA A 207 7.40 5.03 -2.21
C ALA A 207 8.38 6.06 -1.65
N HIS A 208 9.63 5.67 -1.45
CA HIS A 208 10.70 6.58 -1.07
C HIS A 208 11.55 6.94 -2.28
N LEU A 209 11.97 8.20 -2.34
CA LEU A 209 12.94 8.66 -3.31
C LEU A 209 14.29 8.86 -2.61
N LEU A 210 15.31 8.10 -3.02
CA LEU A 210 16.67 8.30 -2.56
C LEU A 210 17.39 9.23 -3.53
N VAL A 211 17.92 10.35 -3.01
CA VAL A 211 18.46 11.44 -3.83
C VAL A 211 19.80 11.88 -3.26
N CYS A 212 20.80 12.01 -4.13
CA CYS A 212 22.07 12.61 -3.75
C CYS A 212 21.90 14.12 -3.55
N ASN A 213 22.36 14.62 -2.40
CA ASN A 213 22.47 16.06 -2.14
C ASN A 213 23.85 16.56 -2.57
N ASP A 214 24.05 16.69 -3.89
CA ASP A 214 25.29 17.24 -4.46
C ASP A 214 25.07 18.71 -4.86
N LYS A 215 25.80 19.63 -4.23
CA LYS A 215 25.71 21.07 -4.53
C LYS A 215 26.23 21.44 -5.92
N SER A 216 27.06 20.57 -6.51
CA SER A 216 27.57 20.75 -7.87
C SER A 216 26.60 20.25 -8.94
N ASP A 217 25.67 19.35 -8.57
CA ASP A 217 24.56 18.89 -9.40
C ASP A 217 23.23 18.97 -8.63
N PRO A 218 22.57 20.14 -8.61
CA PRO A 218 21.32 20.32 -7.88
C PRO A 218 20.10 19.69 -8.57
N LEU A 219 20.26 19.10 -9.77
CA LEU A 219 19.14 18.62 -10.57
C LEU A 219 18.35 17.49 -9.87
N PRO A 220 18.98 16.44 -9.29
CA PRO A 220 18.24 15.38 -8.60
C PRO A 220 17.40 15.92 -7.44
N LEU A 221 17.96 16.82 -6.62
CA LEU A 221 17.25 17.41 -5.49
C LEU A 221 16.13 18.35 -5.95
N SER A 222 16.35 19.11 -7.03
CA SER A 222 15.32 19.95 -7.65
C SER A 222 14.16 19.13 -8.20
N PHE A 223 14.44 17.97 -8.79
CA PHE A 223 13.41 17.03 -9.26
C PHE A 223 12.60 16.45 -8.10
N ALA A 224 13.26 16.03 -7.02
CA ALA A 224 12.60 15.58 -5.80
C ALA A 224 11.68 16.66 -5.21
N GLN A 225 12.15 17.90 -5.17
CA GLN A 225 11.36 19.05 -4.72
C GLN A 225 10.16 19.31 -5.65
N TYR A 226 10.31 19.12 -6.97
CA TYR A 226 9.18 19.22 -7.90
C TYR A 226 8.11 18.17 -7.62
N LEU A 227 8.51 16.91 -7.36
CA LEU A 227 7.57 15.83 -7.09
C LEU A 227 6.66 16.10 -5.88
N VAL A 228 7.14 16.78 -4.83
CA VAL A 228 6.34 17.14 -3.64
C VAL A 228 5.46 18.37 -3.82
N ARG A 229 5.59 19.12 -4.93
CA ARG A 229 4.67 20.21 -5.26
C ARG A 229 3.33 19.65 -5.73
N LEU A 230 2.28 20.46 -5.62
CA LEU A 230 0.92 20.05 -6.03
C LEU A 230 0.85 19.56 -7.49
N ALA A 231 1.60 20.20 -8.40
CA ALA A 231 1.67 19.76 -9.79
C ALA A 231 2.34 18.37 -9.93
N GLY A 232 3.43 18.13 -9.19
CA GLY A 232 4.11 16.83 -9.15
C GLY A 232 3.19 15.74 -8.60
N GLN A 233 2.58 16.00 -7.44
CA GLN A 233 1.64 15.08 -6.80
C GLN A 233 0.43 14.75 -7.69
N GLY A 234 -0.15 15.78 -8.34
CA GLY A 234 -1.28 15.57 -9.26
C GLY A 234 -0.90 14.74 -10.49
N SER A 235 0.34 14.81 -10.96
CA SER A 235 0.81 13.96 -12.07
C SER A 235 0.96 12.49 -11.68
N LEU A 236 1.28 12.22 -10.41
CA LEU A 236 1.44 10.86 -9.88
C LEU A 236 0.08 10.14 -9.71
N GLU A 237 -1.00 10.89 -9.43
CA GLU A 237 -2.36 10.34 -9.39
C GLU A 237 -2.76 9.67 -10.71
N ALA A 238 -2.30 10.20 -11.85
CA ALA A 238 -2.56 9.61 -13.17
C ALA A 238 -1.92 8.22 -13.35
N PHE A 239 -0.93 7.87 -12.52
CA PHE A 239 -0.29 6.55 -12.49
C PHE A 239 -0.78 5.69 -11.32
N GLY A 240 -1.87 6.09 -10.66
CA GLY A 240 -2.46 5.33 -9.57
C GLY A 240 -1.69 5.43 -8.25
N VAL A 241 -0.87 6.46 -8.09
CA VAL A 241 -0.16 6.76 -6.84
C VAL A 241 -0.96 7.78 -6.04
N THR A 242 -1.22 7.48 -4.78
CA THR A 242 -1.92 8.38 -3.88
C THR A 242 -1.01 9.56 -3.48
N PRO A 243 -1.49 10.82 -3.53
CA PRO A 243 -0.74 11.96 -3.04
C PRO A 243 -0.37 11.84 -1.57
N LEU A 244 0.74 12.45 -1.20
CA LEU A 244 1.09 12.66 0.19
C LEU A 244 0.03 13.55 0.87
N PRO A 245 -0.45 13.18 2.07
CA PRO A 245 -1.23 14.07 2.91
C PRO A 245 -0.50 15.40 3.11
N GLU A 246 -1.23 16.51 3.12
CA GLU A 246 -0.64 17.85 3.17
C GLU A 246 0.35 18.05 4.34
N PRO A 247 0.04 17.64 5.59
CA PRO A 247 0.99 17.78 6.70
C PRO A 247 2.31 17.04 6.47
N ILE A 248 2.26 15.84 5.86
CA ILE A 248 3.46 15.06 5.53
C ILE A 248 4.22 15.76 4.39
N ARG A 249 3.51 16.16 3.33
CA ARG A 249 4.08 16.86 2.17
C ARG A 249 4.83 18.14 2.57
N ILE A 250 4.27 18.94 3.48
CA ILE A 250 4.91 20.17 4.00
C ILE A 250 6.21 19.83 4.74
N LYS A 251 6.21 18.80 5.60
CA LYS A 251 7.43 18.34 6.28
C LYS A 251 8.51 17.94 5.28
N THR A 252 8.14 17.28 4.18
CA THR A 252 9.06 16.85 3.11
C THR A 252 9.72 17.99 2.34
N PHE A 253 9.19 19.21 2.37
CA PHE A 253 9.85 20.34 1.69
C PHE A 253 11.16 20.78 2.36
N ALA A 254 11.25 20.74 3.70
CA ALA A 254 12.41 21.25 4.41
C ALA A 254 13.71 20.46 4.10
N PRO A 255 13.71 19.12 4.10
CA PRO A 255 14.88 18.33 3.68
C PRO A 255 15.27 18.50 2.21
N LEU A 256 14.34 18.96 1.36
CA LEU A 256 14.54 19.10 -0.09
C LEU A 256 14.95 20.52 -0.50
N GLN A 257 15.48 21.32 0.43
CA GLN A 257 15.98 22.66 0.10
C GLN A 257 17.24 22.56 -0.77
N VAL A 258 17.15 23.13 -1.97
CA VAL A 258 18.25 23.15 -2.93
C VAL A 258 19.20 24.30 -2.59
N THR A 259 20.45 23.98 -2.28
CA THR A 259 21.53 24.96 -2.15
C THR A 259 22.53 24.77 -3.30
N THR A 260 22.86 25.86 -4.00
CA THR A 260 23.84 25.83 -5.09
C THR A 260 25.19 26.32 -4.60
N ALA A 261 26.28 25.90 -5.25
CA ALA A 261 27.63 26.36 -4.92
C ALA A 261 27.78 27.90 -4.98
N ALA A 262 26.98 28.59 -5.80
CA ALA A 262 26.96 30.05 -5.91
C ALA A 262 26.29 30.76 -4.72
N ASN A 263 25.35 30.10 -4.03
CA ASN A 263 24.58 30.68 -2.92
C ASN A 263 25.17 30.34 -1.54
N ALA A 264 26.29 29.62 -1.46
CA ALA A 264 26.94 29.26 -0.20
C ALA A 264 27.73 30.43 0.45
N GLY A 265 27.77 31.60 -0.20
CA GLY A 265 28.61 32.74 0.19
C GLY A 265 27.88 34.00 0.68
N SER A 266 26.54 34.00 0.76
CA SER A 266 25.79 35.19 1.24
C SER A 266 25.05 34.89 2.54
N ASN A 267 25.79 34.84 3.64
CA ASN A 267 25.24 35.24 4.94
C ASN A 267 25.37 36.76 5.02
N GLU A 268 24.26 37.47 4.84
CA GLU A 268 23.99 38.75 5.51
C GLU A 268 22.84 38.54 6.50
#